data_AF-A0A920BLE1-F1
#
_entry.id   AF-A0A920BLE1-F1
#
_cell.length_a   1.000
_cell.length_b   1.000
_cell.length_c   1.000
_cell.angle_alpha   90.00
_cell.angle_beta   90.00
_cell.angle_gamma   90.00
#
_symmetry.space_group_name_H-M   'P 1'
#
loop_
_entity.id
_entity.type
_entity.pdbx_description
1 polymer ?
#
loop_
_entity_poly.entity_id
_entity_poly.type
_entity_poly.pdbx_seq_one_letter_code
_entity_poly.pdbx_strand_id
1 'polypeptide(L)'
;MTEAEQNDESTAFESVEPYEAPEVERLIQGLINVVDAARPVPLSSSSMVNKDEIISVLNDISIRLPDEIRAARWLLKQREDFLSRTREKGMS
;
A
#
# COMPACT_ATOMS: atom_id res chain seq x y z
N MET A 1 -16.08 -32.87 37.93
CA MET A 1 -15.31 -31.64 37.65
C MET A 1 -15.09 -31.57 36.15
N THR A 2 -15.97 -30.90 35.42
CA THR A 2 -15.71 -30.49 34.03
C THR A 2 -16.57 -29.25 33.79
N GLU A 3 -16.06 -28.11 34.24
CA GLU A 3 -16.62 -26.81 33.86
C GLU A 3 -16.10 -26.46 32.47
N ALA A 4 -17.06 -26.06 31.64
CA ALA A 4 -16.86 -25.42 30.36
C ALA A 4 -16.14 -24.08 30.53
N GLU A 5 -15.50 -23.64 29.45
CA GLU A 5 -15.29 -22.26 28.96
C GLU A 5 -14.05 -22.33 28.06
N GLN A 6 -14.19 -22.64 26.77
CA GLN A 6 -14.48 -21.63 25.74
C GLN A 6 -13.74 -20.31 26.03
N ASN A 7 -12.42 -20.33 25.88
CA ASN A 7 -11.68 -19.10 25.64
C ASN A 7 -11.79 -18.73 24.17
N ASP A 8 -12.91 -18.08 23.88
CA ASP A 8 -13.08 -17.08 22.85
C ASP A 8 -12.06 -15.96 23.07
N GLU A 9 -10.91 -16.02 22.40
CA GLU A 9 -10.13 -14.80 22.12
C GLU A 9 -10.36 -14.41 20.65
N SER A 10 -11.61 -14.00 20.43
CA SER A 10 -11.97 -13.03 19.42
C SER A 10 -10.94 -11.90 19.40
N THR A 11 -10.26 -11.84 18.27
CA THR A 11 -9.94 -10.61 17.56
C THR A 11 -9.01 -9.61 18.24
N ALA A 12 -7.72 -9.87 18.06
CA ALA A 12 -6.86 -8.79 17.57
C ALA A 12 -7.32 -8.44 16.14
N PHE A 13 -8.42 -7.67 16.02
CA PHE A 13 -8.56 -6.75 14.90
C PHE A 13 -7.42 -5.75 15.07
N GLU A 14 -6.24 -6.14 14.59
CA GLU A 14 -5.13 -5.23 14.41
C GLU A 14 -5.69 -4.05 13.61
N SER A 15 -5.71 -2.89 14.27
CA SER A 15 -6.29 -1.66 13.77
C SER A 15 -5.82 -1.46 12.34
N VAL A 16 -6.73 -1.66 11.38
CA VAL A 16 -6.46 -1.36 9.98
C VAL A 16 -6.24 0.14 9.96
N GLU A 17 -4.98 0.55 9.96
CA GLU A 17 -4.63 1.96 9.89
C GLU A 17 -5.40 2.58 8.73
N PRO A 18 -5.92 3.81 8.90
CA PRO A 18 -6.58 4.51 7.81
C PRO A 18 -5.63 4.48 6.61
N TYR A 19 -6.17 4.14 5.44
CA TYR A 19 -5.41 4.11 4.19
C TYR A 19 -4.85 5.52 3.92
N GLU A 20 -3.68 5.80 4.47
CA GLU A 20 -2.88 6.93 4.06
C GLU A 20 -2.46 6.68 2.61
N ALA A 21 -2.45 7.74 1.79
CA ALA A 21 -1.92 7.65 0.43
C ALA A 21 -0.62 6.85 0.47
N PRO A 22 -0.51 5.72 -0.27
CA PRO A 22 0.59 4.79 -0.14
C PRO A 22 1.91 5.53 -0.28
N GLU A 23 2.89 5.18 0.55
CA GLU A 23 4.19 5.86 0.55
C GLU A 23 4.82 5.82 -0.85
N VAL A 24 4.64 4.70 -1.57
CA VAL A 24 5.07 4.59 -2.97
C VAL A 24 4.38 5.59 -3.90
N GLU A 25 3.09 5.87 -3.70
CA GLU A 25 2.37 6.87 -4.50
C GLU A 25 2.98 8.27 -4.30
N ARG A 26 3.30 8.62 -3.03
CA ARG A 26 3.98 9.88 -2.71
C ARG A 26 5.34 9.99 -3.37
N LEU A 27 6.13 8.91 -3.35
CA LEU A 27 7.44 8.85 -3.99
C LEU A 27 7.35 9.00 -5.52
N ILE A 28 6.38 8.34 -6.16
CA ILE A 28 6.14 8.47 -7.60
C ILE A 28 5.75 9.91 -7.94
N GLN A 29 4.83 10.52 -7.19
CA GLN A 29 4.41 11.89 -7.46
C GLN A 29 5.56 12.89 -7.25
N GLY A 30 6.38 12.68 -6.23
CA GLY A 30 7.60 13.44 -6.01
C GLY A 30 8.56 13.34 -7.19
N LEU A 31 8.76 12.13 -7.71
CA LEU A 31 9.63 11.89 -8.86
C LEU A 31 9.13 12.60 -10.14
N ILE A 32 7.82 12.57 -10.37
CA ILE A 32 7.18 13.28 -11.49
C ILE A 32 7.46 14.79 -11.36
N ASN A 33 7.27 15.35 -10.17
CA ASN A 33 7.50 16.78 -9.93
C ASN A 33 8.96 17.18 -10.17
N VAL A 34 9.93 16.33 -9.79
CA VAL A 34 11.36 16.55 -10.05
C VAL A 34 11.65 16.60 -11.55
N VAL A 35 11.06 15.67 -12.33
CA VAL A 35 11.25 15.63 -13.78
C VAL A 35 10.56 16.81 -14.47
N ASP A 36 9.38 17.22 -14.00
CA ASP A 36 8.63 18.34 -14.56
C ASP A 36 9.32 19.69 -14.30
N ALA A 37 9.94 19.83 -13.12
CA ALA A 37 10.74 21.00 -12.76
C ALA A 37 12.16 21.02 -13.36
N ALA A 38 12.55 19.96 -14.08
CA ALA A 38 13.90 19.80 -14.59
C ALA A 38 14.25 20.86 -15.66
N ARG A 39 15.50 21.34 -15.66
CA ARG A 39 15.94 22.37 -16.60
C ARG A 39 15.97 21.82 -18.03
N PRO A 40 15.28 22.42 -19.01
CA PRO A 40 15.33 21.96 -20.39
C PRO A 40 16.69 22.23 -21.02
N VAL A 41 17.12 21.35 -21.93
CA VAL A 41 18.35 21.48 -22.70
C VAL A 41 18.06 22.25 -23.99
N PRO A 42 18.79 23.34 -24.31
CA PRO A 42 18.56 24.11 -25.54
C PRO A 42 18.65 23.24 -26.80
N LEU A 43 17.77 23.50 -27.77
CA LEU A 43 17.72 22.80 -29.06
C LEU A 43 17.48 21.27 -28.93
N SER A 44 16.94 20.81 -27.80
CA SER A 44 16.59 19.42 -27.53
C SER A 44 15.22 19.31 -26.88
N SER A 45 14.61 18.12 -26.96
CA SER A 45 13.41 17.74 -26.19
C SER A 45 13.75 17.16 -24.81
N SER A 46 15.02 17.14 -24.41
CA SER A 46 15.48 16.55 -23.15
C SER A 46 15.63 17.58 -22.04
N SER A 47 15.50 17.12 -20.79
CA SER A 47 15.77 17.91 -19.58
C SER A 47 16.95 17.35 -18.79
N MET A 48 17.67 18.23 -18.11
CA MET A 48 18.79 17.90 -17.24
C MET A 48 18.27 17.58 -15.83
N VAL A 49 18.57 16.37 -15.35
CA VAL A 49 18.18 15.86 -14.03
C VAL A 49 19.39 15.29 -13.28
N ASN A 50 19.32 15.24 -11.95
CA ASN A 50 20.29 14.52 -11.14
C ASN A 50 19.98 13.02 -11.21
N LYS A 51 20.78 12.29 -11.99
CA LYS A 51 20.60 10.84 -12.19
C LYS A 51 20.61 10.05 -10.88
N ASP A 52 21.50 10.39 -9.95
CA ASP A 52 21.68 9.60 -8.72
C ASP A 52 20.46 9.76 -7.79
N GLU A 53 19.89 10.97 -7.73
CA GLU A 53 18.65 11.25 -7.01
C GLU A 53 17.46 10.46 -7.59
N ILE A 54 17.29 10.51 -8.92
CA ILE A 54 16.24 9.77 -9.62
C ILE A 54 16.37 8.26 -9.37
N ILE A 55 17.58 7.71 -9.48
CA ILE A 55 17.82 6.28 -9.23
C ILE A 55 17.56 5.92 -7.77
N SER A 56 17.92 6.77 -6.82
CA SER A 56 17.66 6.53 -5.40
C SER A 56 16.16 6.38 -5.13
N VAL A 57 15.33 7.31 -5.64
CA VAL A 57 13.88 7.27 -5.45
C VAL A 57 13.26 6.04 -6.15
N LEU A 58 13.74 5.69 -7.35
CA LEU A 58 13.26 4.51 -8.07
C LEU A 58 13.59 3.20 -7.34
N ASN A 59 14.75 3.08 -6.72
CA ASN A 59 15.11 1.92 -5.92
C ASN A 59 14.19 1.78 -4.69
N ASP A 60 13.92 2.89 -4.02
CA ASP A 60 13.01 2.98 -2.90
C ASP A 60 11.59 2.51 -3.26
N ILE A 61 11.06 2.98 -4.40
CA ILE A 61 9.79 2.52 -4.96
C ILE A 61 9.85 1.01 -5.26
N SER A 62 10.92 0.54 -5.91
CA SER A 62 11.07 -0.86 -6.29
C SER A 62 11.08 -1.82 -5.11
N ILE A 63 11.60 -1.38 -3.95
CA ILE A 63 11.64 -2.19 -2.73
C ILE A 63 10.25 -2.23 -2.06
N ARG A 64 9.54 -1.10 -2.00
CA ARG A 64 8.28 -0.96 -1.23
C ARG A 64 7.03 -1.39 -2.00
N LEU A 65 6.98 -1.16 -3.30
CA LEU A 65 5.79 -1.42 -4.13
C LEU A 65 5.27 -2.87 -4.06
N PRO A 66 6.12 -3.92 -4.08
CA PRO A 66 5.63 -5.29 -3.96
C PRO A 66 4.88 -5.53 -2.64
N ASP A 67 5.35 -4.95 -1.54
CA ASP A 67 4.77 -5.14 -0.21
C ASP A 67 3.42 -4.43 -0.10
N GLU A 68 3.33 -3.19 -0.60
CA GLU A 68 2.06 -2.45 -0.67
C GLU A 68 1.01 -3.19 -1.52
N ILE A 69 1.41 -3.74 -2.68
CA ILE A 69 0.51 -4.54 -3.53
C ILE A 69 0.01 -5.80 -2.78
N ARG A 70 0.88 -6.46 -2.02
CA ARG A 70 0.49 -7.63 -1.22
C ARG A 70 -0.48 -7.24 -0.11
N ALA A 71 -0.22 -6.15 0.61
CA ALA A 71 -1.09 -5.64 1.65
C ALA A 71 -2.48 -5.27 1.09
N ALA A 72 -2.54 -4.53 -0.01
CA ALA A 72 -3.80 -4.17 -0.67
C ALA A 72 -4.60 -5.41 -1.10
N ARG A 73 -3.92 -6.42 -1.68
CA ARG A 73 -4.56 -7.68 -2.06
C ARG A 73 -5.09 -8.45 -0.85
N TRP A 74 -4.32 -8.48 0.23
CA TRP A 74 -4.73 -9.14 1.47
C TRP A 74 -5.96 -8.47 2.09
N LEU A 75 -5.98 -7.13 2.16
CA LEU A 75 -7.13 -6.36 2.64
C LEU A 75 -8.40 -6.64 1.82
N LEU A 76 -8.29 -6.69 0.49
CA LEU A 76 -9.42 -7.03 -0.38
C LEU A 76 -9.95 -8.44 -0.08
N LYS A 77 -9.06 -9.42 0.12
CA LYS A 77 -9.44 -10.78 0.48
C LYS A 77 -10.14 -10.83 1.85
N GLN A 78 -9.60 -10.13 2.85
CA GLN A 78 -10.21 -10.07 4.19
C GLN A 78 -11.62 -9.49 4.16
N ARG A 79 -11.84 -8.43 3.37
CA ARG A 79 -13.17 -7.85 3.17
C ARG A 79 -14.15 -8.86 2.59
N GLU A 80 -13.74 -9.64 1.58
CA GLU A 80 -14.61 -10.64 0.96
C GLU A 80 -14.92 -11.81 1.91
N ASP A 81 -13.92 -12.28 2.65
CA ASP A 81 -14.09 -13.33 3.66
C ASP A 81 -15.07 -12.88 4.75
N PHE A 82 -14.98 -11.61 5.20
CA PHE A 82 -15.91 -11.03 6.18
C PHE A 82 -17.35 -10.92 5.65
N LEU A 83 -17.52 -10.43 4.42
CA LEU A 83 -18.84 -10.32 3.77
C LEU A 83 -19.49 -11.69 3.59
N SER A 84 -18.71 -12.72 3.24
CA SER A 84 -19.20 -14.09 3.06
C SER A 84 -19.69 -14.68 4.38
N ARG A 85 -18.90 -14.54 5.47
CA ARG A 85 -19.27 -15.04 6.81
C ARG A 85 -20.50 -14.34 7.41
N THR A 86 -20.67 -13.04 7.13
CA THR A 86 -21.80 -12.26 7.67
C THR A 86 -23.13 -12.67 7.03
N ARG A 87 -23.14 -13.05 5.74
CA ARG A 87 -24.36 -13.54 5.06
C ARG A 87 -24.81 -14.91 5.57
N GLU A 88 -23.86 -15.75 5.95
CA GLU A 88 -24.14 -17.12 6.43
C GLU A 88 -24.75 -17.13 7.84
N LYS A 89 -24.42 -16.12 8.68
CA LYS A 89 -24.91 -16.01 10.07
C LYS A 89 -26.24 -15.26 10.21
N GLY A 90 -26.72 -14.57 9.16
CA GLY A 90 -28.02 -13.88 9.14
C GLY A 90 -29.20 -14.75 8.69
N MET A 91 -28.95 -16.01 8.34
CA MET A 91 -29.97 -16.97 7.86
C MET A 91 -30.18 -18.16 8.81
N SER A 92 -29.67 -18.11 10.05
CA SER A 92 -29.93 -19.11 11.08
C SER A 92 -30.50 -18.50 12.35
#